data_AF-A0A2H0MHV1-F1
#
_entry.id   AF-A0A2H0MHV1-F1
#
_cell.length_a   1.000
_cell.length_b   1.000
_cell.length_c   1.000
_cell.angle_alpha   90.00
_cell.angle_beta   90.00
_cell.angle_gamma   90.00
#
_symmetry.space_group_name_H-M   'P 1'
#
loop_
_entity.id
_entity.type
_entity.pdbx_description
1 polymer ?
#
loop_
_entity_poly.entity_id
_entity_poly.type
_entity_poly.pdbx_seq_one_letter_code
_entity_poly.pdbx_strand_id
1 'polypeptide(L)' 'NACNGVIKAMEGIEGHSKSFLYRDVNDAQSYLIASEWSSEDAFNAFISSDKFKQVTSWGKESILAGRPSHTVYRQ' A
#
# COMPACT_ATOMS: atom_id res chain seq x y z
N ASN A 1 10.57 7.68 3.01
CA ASN A 1 9.61 8.15 1.97
C ASN A 1 8.22 7.61 2.32
N ALA A 2 7.13 8.19 1.78
CA ALA A 2 5.75 7.79 2.13
C ALA A 2 5.46 6.29 1.91
N CYS A 3 6.03 5.70 0.86
CA CYS A 3 5.84 4.29 0.55
C CYS A 3 6.26 3.36 1.71
N ASN A 4 7.39 3.65 2.37
CA ASN A 4 7.82 2.88 3.54
C ASN A 4 6.86 3.01 4.74
N GLY A 5 6.17 4.14 4.87
CA GLY A 5 5.15 4.33 5.90
C GLY A 5 3.95 3.39 5.69
N VAL A 6 3.53 3.22 4.43
CA VAL A 6 2.46 2.28 4.05
C VAL A 6 2.87 0.84 4.36
N ILE A 7 4.10 0.45 4.03
CA ILE A 7 4.62 -0.91 4.33
C ILE A 7 4.60 -1.18 5.83
N LYS A 8 5.11 -0.24 6.65
CA LYS A 8 5.04 -0.35 8.12
C LYS A 8 3.62 -0.40 8.66
N ALA A 9 2.67 0.23 7.99
CA ALA A 9 1.27 0.17 8.40
C ALA A 9 0.71 -1.25 8.26
N MET A 10 1.16 -1.99 7.24
CA MET A 10 0.77 -3.38 6.97
C MET A 10 1.45 -4.39 7.91
N GLU A 11 2.63 -4.08 8.44
CA GLU A 11 3.35 -4.96 9.36
C GLU A 11 2.47 -5.36 10.57
N GLY A 12 2.38 -6.67 10.80
CA GLY A 12 1.65 -7.27 11.92
C GLY A 12 0.13 -7.25 11.78
N ILE A 13 -0.42 -6.84 10.62
CA ILE A 13 -1.85 -6.98 10.36
C ILE A 13 -2.17 -8.45 10.11
N GLU A 14 -3.22 -8.94 10.77
CA GLU A 14 -3.71 -10.29 10.55
C GLU A 14 -4.04 -10.52 9.07
N GLY A 15 -3.48 -11.59 8.50
CA GLY A 15 -3.63 -11.94 7.09
C GLY A 15 -2.67 -11.23 6.15
N HIS A 16 -1.89 -10.22 6.57
CA HIS A 16 -0.76 -9.71 5.79
C HIS A 16 0.45 -10.64 5.91
N SER A 17 1.08 -10.99 4.79
CA SER A 17 2.28 -11.85 4.81
C SER A 17 3.57 -11.08 4.51
N LYS A 18 3.60 -10.32 3.43
CA LYS A 18 4.78 -9.54 3.00
C LYS A 18 4.41 -8.40 2.06
N SER A 19 5.30 -7.43 1.97
CA SER A 19 5.20 -6.32 1.04
C SER A 19 6.52 -6.01 0.37
N PHE A 20 6.45 -5.53 -0.86
CA PHE A 20 7.58 -5.12 -1.68
C PHE A 20 7.39 -3.68 -2.16
N LEU A 21 8.48 -2.93 -2.24
CA LEU A 21 8.52 -1.62 -2.87
C LEU A 21 9.30 -1.71 -4.18
N TYR A 22 8.63 -1.41 -5.28
CA TYR A 22 9.24 -1.26 -6.59
C TYR A 22 9.31 0.23 -6.95
N ARG A 23 10.35 0.58 -7.71
CA ARG A 23 10.49 1.88 -8.36
C ARG A 23 10.65 1.62 -9.86
N ASP A 24 9.97 2.41 -10.68
CA ASP A 24 10.17 2.34 -12.13
C ASP A 24 11.62 2.77 -12.46
N VAL A 25 12.24 2.04 -13.38
CA VAL A 25 13.62 2.32 -13.83
C VAL A 25 13.65 3.45 -14.86
N ASN A 26 12.52 3.73 -15.51
CA ASN A 26 12.36 4.79 -16.51
C ASN A 26 11.73 6.06 -15.94
N ASP A 27 11.11 5.98 -14.75
CA ASP A 27 10.53 7.13 -14.04
C ASP A 27 10.83 7.05 -12.54
N ALA A 28 11.77 7.89 -12.08
CA ALA A 28 12.19 7.91 -10.68
C ALA A 28 11.10 8.37 -9.69
N GLN A 29 9.99 8.96 -10.18
CA GLN A 29 8.86 9.38 -9.36
C GLN A 29 7.75 8.32 -9.27
N SER A 30 7.87 7.23 -10.04
CA SER A 30 6.89 6.15 -10.10
C SER A 30 7.26 4.99 -9.16
N TYR A 31 6.31 4.66 -8.28
CA TYR A 31 6.47 3.61 -7.27
C TYR A 31 5.25 2.69 -7.23
N LEU A 32 5.50 1.41 -6.97
CA LEU A 32 4.46 0.39 -6.76
C LEU A 32 4.74 -0.33 -5.44
N ILE A 33 3.70 -0.48 -4.62
CA ILE A 33 3.71 -1.39 -3.48
C ILE A 33 2.92 -2.62 -3.86
N ALA A 34 3.56 -3.79 -3.83
CA ALA A 34 2.88 -5.08 -3.92
C ALA A 34 2.79 -5.69 -2.54
N SER A 35 1.61 -6.15 -2.13
CA SER A 35 1.37 -6.78 -0.82
C SER A 35 0.63 -8.09 -1.00
N GLU A 36 1.08 -9.12 -0.28
CA GLU A 36 0.43 -10.43 -0.26
C GLU A 36 -0.43 -10.58 1.00
N TRP A 37 -1.61 -11.16 0.79
CA TRP A 37 -2.63 -11.33 1.81
C TRP A 37 -3.20 -12.76 1.80
N SER A 38 -3.59 -13.27 2.95
CA SER A 38 -4.21 -14.59 3.09
C SER A 38 -5.59 -14.66 2.46
N SER A 39 -6.30 -13.53 2.35
CA SER A 39 -7.59 -13.42 1.69
C SER A 39 -7.85 -11.99 1.20
N GLU A 40 -8.78 -11.89 0.25
CA GLU A 40 -9.30 -10.60 -0.21
C GLU A 40 -10.01 -9.83 0.91
N ASP A 41 -10.69 -10.54 1.82
CA ASP A 41 -11.37 -9.94 2.97
C ASP A 41 -10.40 -9.29 3.95
N ALA A 42 -9.25 -9.93 4.22
CA ALA A 42 -8.20 -9.36 5.08
C ALA A 42 -7.64 -8.07 4.48
N PHE A 43 -7.41 -8.06 3.16
CA PHE A 43 -7.01 -6.85 2.44
C PHE A 43 -8.08 -5.76 2.49
N ASN A 44 -9.35 -6.09 2.23
CA ASN A 44 -10.48 -5.17 2.25
C ASN A 44 -10.68 -4.54 3.64
N ALA A 45 -10.52 -5.34 4.70
CA ALA A 45 -10.55 -4.86 6.08
C ALA A 45 -9.42 -3.86 6.35
N PHE A 46 -8.21 -4.14 5.88
CA PHE A 46 -7.08 -3.22 6.02
C PHE A 46 -7.30 -1.89 5.30
N ILE A 47 -7.67 -1.89 4.02
CA ILE A 47 -7.85 -0.64 3.26
C ILE A 47 -9.02 0.21 3.79
N SER A 48 -9.94 -0.41 4.52
CA SER A 48 -11.06 0.28 5.19
C SER A 48 -10.71 0.77 6.60
N SER A 49 -9.59 0.30 7.16
CA SER A 49 -9.17 0.59 8.53
C SER A 49 -8.71 2.04 8.73
N ASP A 50 -8.83 2.53 9.96
CA ASP A 50 -8.33 3.86 10.32
C ASP A 50 -6.80 3.95 10.26
N LYS A 51 -6.10 2.82 10.45
CA LYS A 51 -4.65 2.74 10.28
C LYS A 51 -4.23 3.04 8.83
N PHE A 52 -4.95 2.49 7.86
CA PHE A 52 -4.74 2.80 6.44
C PHE A 52 -5.10 4.26 6.12
N LYS A 53 -6.22 4.77 6.64
CA LYS A 53 -6.64 6.17 6.44
C LYS A 53 -5.60 7.15 6.97
N GLN A 54 -5.01 6.91 8.14
CA GLN A 54 -3.99 7.79 8.72
C GLN A 54 -2.74 7.88 7.83
N VAL A 55 -2.26 6.72 7.37
CA VAL A 55 -1.03 6.63 6.58
C VAL A 55 -1.23 7.18 5.17
N THR A 56 -2.40 6.93 4.57
CA THR A 56 -2.75 7.49 3.26
C THR A 56 -3.08 8.97 3.32
N SER A 57 -3.71 9.48 4.38
CA SER A 57 -3.97 10.92 4.55
C SER A 57 -2.65 11.70 4.65
N TRP A 58 -1.66 11.18 5.37
CA TRP A 58 -0.31 11.76 5.40
C TRP A 58 0.38 11.71 4.03
N GLY A 59 0.24 10.60 3.29
CA GLY A 59 0.78 10.46 1.93
C GLY A 59 0.12 11.38 0.89
N LYS A 60 -1.19 11.62 1.03
CA LYS A 60 -2.01 12.46 0.14
C LYS A 60 -1.70 13.95 0.31
N GLU A 61 -1.29 14.38 1.50
CA GLU A 61 -0.88 15.75 1.77
C GLU A 61 0.59 16.04 1.39
N SER A 62 1.44 15.01 1.24
CA SER A 62 2.89 15.24 1.15
C SER A 62 3.60 14.73 -0.11
N ILE A 63 3.13 13.67 -0.82
CA ILE A 63 4.01 12.94 -1.76
C ILE A 63 3.33 12.42 -3.05
N LEU A 64 2.00 12.43 -3.17
CA LEU A 64 1.32 11.76 -4.30
C LEU A 64 1.09 12.68 -5.51
N ALA A 65 1.66 12.31 -6.67
CA ALA A 65 1.38 12.94 -7.96
C ALA A 65 -0.07 12.71 -8.45
N GLY A 66 -0.80 11.77 -7.86
CA GLY A 66 -2.19 11.43 -8.18
C GLY A 66 -2.81 10.43 -7.18
N ARG A 67 -4.10 10.12 -7.33
CA ARG A 67 -4.77 9.10 -6.49
C ARG A 67 -4.19 7.70 -6.78
N PRO A 68 -3.84 6.90 -5.76
CA PRO A 68 -3.37 5.53 -5.97
C PRO A 68 -4.47 4.67 -6.62
N SER A 69 -4.08 3.85 -7.61
CA SER A 69 -4.93 2.83 -8.23
C SER A 69 -4.66 1.47 -7.60
N HIS A 70 -5.71 0.71 -7.26
CA HIS A 70 -5.58 -0.66 -6.75
C HIS A 70 -6.03 -1.64 -7.84
N THR A 71 -5.20 -2.64 -8.14
CA THR A 71 -5.51 -3.72 -9.10
C THR A 71 -5.38 -5.06 -8.39
N VAL A 72 -6.45 -5.87 -8.40
CA VAL A 72 -6.44 -7.23 -7.85
C VAL A 72 -6.17 -8.21 -8.99
N TYR A 73 -5.16 -9.06 -8.81
CA TYR A 73 -4.88 -10.18 -9.71
C TYR A 73 -5.40 -11.47 -9.07
N ARG A 74 -6.33 -12.15 -9.73
CA ARG A 74 -6.77 -13.51 -9.35
C ARG A 74 -6.20 -14.51 -10.37
N GLN A 75 -5.80 -15.68 -9.89
CA GLN A 75 -5.53 -16.85 -10.75
C GLN A 75 -6.85 -17.47 -11.21
#